data_AF-A0A956IPG5-F1
#
_entry.id   AF-A0A956IPG5-F1
#
_cell.length_a   1.000
_cell.length_b   1.000
_cell.length_c   1.000
_cell.angle_alpha   90.00
_cell.angle_beta   90.00
_cell.angle_gamma   90.00
#
_symmetry.space_group_name_H-M   'P 1'
#
loop_
_entity.id
_entity.type
_entity.pdbx_description
1 polymer ?
#
loop_
_entity_poly.entity_id
_entity_poly.type
_entity_poly.pdbx_seq_one_letter_code
_entity_poly.pdbx_strand_id
1 'polypeptide(L)'
;MTDAPAHRRATVRQALERALLEGPCSLRELSQRVGVSEKQLGEHLEHLEKSLKGRGARLRSQPARCLQCDFAFEGRRRATAPSRCPRCKSERIEPPSFWVADT
;
A
#
# COMPACT_ATOMS: atom_id res chain seq x y z
N MET A 1 -11.52 5.37 30.70
CA MET A 1 -10.59 5.30 29.55
C MET A 1 -11.42 5.44 28.29
N THR A 2 -11.36 6.64 27.70
CA THR A 2 -11.89 7.08 26.39
C THR A 2 -11.62 6.00 25.33
N ASP A 3 -12.50 5.53 24.45
CA ASP A 3 -13.80 5.97 23.91
C ASP A 3 -14.50 4.70 23.39
N ALA A 4 -15.84 4.67 23.42
CA ALA A 4 -16.65 3.80 22.57
C ALA A 4 -17.59 4.74 21.81
N PRO A 5 -17.91 4.52 20.51
CA PRO A 5 -18.67 3.31 20.18
C PRO A 5 -18.59 2.77 18.73
N ALA A 6 -19.17 1.57 18.61
CA ALA A 6 -19.91 1.06 17.45
C ALA A 6 -19.15 0.27 16.38
N HIS A 7 -19.58 -0.98 16.25
CA HIS A 7 -19.75 -1.66 14.97
C HIS A 7 -20.54 -0.76 13.99
N ARG A 8 -19.87 0.18 13.34
CA ARG A 8 -20.32 0.78 12.08
C ARG A 8 -19.41 0.19 11.02
N ARG A 9 -19.97 -0.24 9.88
CA ARG A 9 -19.23 -0.65 8.67
C ARG A 9 -17.94 0.19 8.58
N ALA A 10 -16.79 -0.39 8.89
CA ALA A 10 -15.54 0.32 8.75
C ALA A 10 -15.50 0.74 7.28
N THR A 11 -15.51 2.05 7.02
CA THR A 11 -15.41 2.50 5.64
C THR A 11 -14.09 1.95 5.11
N VAL A 12 -14.03 1.57 3.83
CA VAL A 12 -12.82 1.00 3.19
C VAL A 12 -11.53 1.72 3.64
N ARG A 13 -11.59 3.04 3.79
CA ARG A 13 -10.51 3.91 4.31
C ARG A 13 -10.05 3.58 5.74
N GLN A 14 -10.96 3.35 6.68
CA GLN A 14 -10.60 3.01 8.07
C GLN A 14 -9.98 1.61 8.16
N ALA A 15 -10.48 0.65 7.38
CA ALA A 15 -9.87 -0.68 7.28
C ALA A 15 -8.46 -0.59 6.68
N LEU A 16 -8.30 0.24 5.64
CA LEU A 16 -7.01 0.51 5.01
C LEU A 16 -6.01 1.14 5.98
N GLU A 17 -6.43 2.17 6.71
CA GLU A 17 -5.59 2.86 7.70
C GLU A 17 -5.09 1.90 8.77
N ARG A 18 -5.97 1.07 9.33
CA ARG A 18 -5.59 0.05 10.32
C ARG A 18 -4.56 -0.93 9.76
N ALA A 19 -4.79 -1.45 8.56
CA ALA A 19 -3.86 -2.39 7.94
C ALA A 19 -2.48 -1.75 7.68
N LEU A 20 -2.42 -0.47 7.35
CA LEU A 20 -1.17 0.26 7.12
C LEU A 20 -0.45 0.65 8.42
N LEU A 21 -1.17 0.79 9.53
CA LEU A 21 -0.62 1.03 10.87
C LEU A 21 -0.03 -0.26 11.49
N GLU A 22 -0.55 -1.42 11.12
CA GLU A 22 0.00 -2.72 11.56
C GLU A 22 1.41 -2.98 11.00
N GLY A 23 1.73 -2.44 9.82
CA GLY A 23 3.05 -2.55 9.22
C GLY A 23 3.05 -2.50 7.68
N PRO A 24 4.21 -2.75 7.05
CA PRO A 24 4.35 -2.77 5.59
C PRO A 24 3.47 -3.84 4.93
N CYS A 25 2.53 -3.41 4.09
CA CYS A 25 1.62 -4.28 3.35
C CYS A 25 1.59 -3.92 1.86
N SER A 26 1.48 -4.91 0.99
CA SER A 26 1.31 -4.70 -0.45
C SER A 26 -0.13 -4.32 -0.84
N LEU A 27 -0.31 -3.74 -2.03
CA LEU A 27 -1.66 -3.47 -2.58
C LEU A 27 -2.51 -4.75 -2.66
N ARG A 28 -1.90 -5.88 -3.01
CA ARG A 28 -2.60 -7.16 -3.09
C ARG A 28 -3.12 -7.61 -1.72
N GLU A 29 -2.30 -7.49 -0.68
CA GLU A 29 -2.71 -7.84 0.69
C GLU A 29 -3.79 -6.88 1.20
N LEU A 30 -3.64 -5.58 0.96
CA LEU A 30 -4.68 -4.59 1.28
C LEU A 30 -5.99 -4.89 0.55
N SER A 31 -5.91 -5.31 -0.72
CA SER A 31 -7.08 -5.68 -1.53
C SER A 31 -7.80 -6.88 -0.94
N GLN A 32 -7.05 -7.91 -0.53
CA GLN A 32 -7.61 -9.11 0.11
C GLN A 32 -8.20 -8.80 1.49
N ARG A 33 -7.56 -7.93 2.27
CA ARG A 33 -8.02 -7.55 3.62
C ARG A 33 -9.26 -6.66 3.59
N VAL A 34 -9.30 -5.70 2.66
CA VAL A 34 -10.34 -4.66 2.61
C VAL A 34 -11.44 -4.99 1.60
N GLY A 35 -11.20 -5.89 0.66
CA GLY A 35 -12.16 -6.34 -0.34
C GLY A 35 -12.38 -5.36 -1.49
N VAL A 36 -11.38 -4.55 -1.83
CA VAL A 36 -11.45 -3.56 -2.94
C VAL A 36 -10.33 -3.76 -3.95
N SER A 37 -10.58 -3.39 -5.21
CA SER A 37 -9.59 -3.56 -6.27
C SER A 37 -8.34 -2.70 -6.05
N GLU A 38 -7.18 -3.14 -6.57
CA GLU A 38 -5.92 -2.38 -6.49
C GLU A 38 -6.04 -0.96 -7.07
N LYS A 39 -6.87 -0.79 -8.10
CA LYS A 39 -7.18 0.53 -8.67
C LYS A 39 -7.85 1.44 -7.65
N GLN A 40 -8.87 0.93 -6.95
CA GLN A 40 -9.56 1.68 -5.89
C GLN A 40 -8.65 1.94 -4.70
N LEU A 41 -7.76 1.00 -4.35
CA LEU A 41 -6.77 1.21 -3.30
C LEU A 41 -5.87 2.41 -3.60
N GLY A 42 -5.43 2.58 -4.85
CA GLY A 42 -4.67 3.75 -5.28
C GLY A 42 -5.40 5.06 -4.97
N GLU A 43 -6.67 5.18 -5.37
CA GLU A 43 -7.51 6.36 -5.08
C GLU A 43 -7.71 6.56 -3.57
N HIS A 44 -7.90 5.48 -2.81
CA HIS A 44 -8.05 5.54 -1.36
C HIS A 44 -6.77 5.96 -0.64
N LEU A 45 -5.60 5.50 -1.08
CA LEU A 45 -4.30 5.87 -0.53
C LEU A 45 -3.99 7.35 -0.73
N GLU A 46 -4.26 7.90 -1.91
CA GLU A 46 -4.10 9.34 -2.19
C GLU A 46 -4.95 10.20 -1.25
N HIS A 47 -6.19 9.79 -1.00
CA HIS A 47 -7.07 10.46 -0.04
C HIS A 47 -6.60 10.29 1.41
N LEU A 48 -6.12 9.09 1.77
CA LEU A 48 -5.60 8.80 3.10
C LEU A 48 -4.36 9.67 3.40
N GLU A 49 -3.44 9.80 2.45
CA GLU A 49 -2.23 10.61 2.60
C GLU A 49 -2.56 12.07 2.96
N LYS A 50 -3.54 12.67 2.26
CA LYS A 50 -4.02 14.03 2.57
C LYS A 50 -4.58 14.13 3.98
N SER A 51 -5.35 13.13 4.42
CA SER A 51 -5.91 13.08 5.77
C SER A 51 -4.85 12.87 6.86
N LEU A 52 -3.82 12.06 6.59
CA LEU A 52 -2.76 11.75 7.54
C LEU A 52 -1.85 12.95 7.79
N LYS A 53 -1.57 13.75 6.75
CA LYS A 53 -0.79 14.99 6.89
C LYS A 53 -1.39 15.95 7.92
N GLY A 54 -2.72 16.01 8.04
CA GLY A 54 -3.40 16.83 9.05
C GLY A 54 -3.31 16.27 10.48
N ARG A 55 -2.90 15.01 10.66
CA ARG A 55 -2.82 14.28 11.94
C ARG A 55 -1.39 14.01 12.42
N GLY A 56 -0.38 14.53 11.71
CA GLY A 56 1.03 14.26 12.03
C GLY A 56 1.55 12.89 11.57
N ALA A 57 0.80 12.19 10.72
CA ALA A 57 1.23 10.91 10.15
C ALA A 57 1.53 11.07 8.65
N ARG A 58 2.35 10.16 8.09
CA ARG A 58 2.66 10.13 6.66
C ARG A 58 2.55 8.73 6.11
N LEU A 59 1.89 8.63 4.95
CA LEU A 59 1.92 7.41 4.16
C LEU A 59 3.31 7.26 3.53
N ARG A 60 3.96 6.15 3.79
CA ARG A 60 5.21 5.73 3.15
C ARG A 60 4.90 4.61 2.18
N SER A 61 5.59 4.62 1.05
CA SER A 61 5.51 3.56 0.06
C SER A 61 6.92 3.18 -0.38
N GLN A 62 7.12 1.89 -0.60
CA GLN A 62 8.30 1.33 -1.21
C GLN A 62 7.89 0.75 -2.57
N PRO A 63 8.53 1.16 -3.67
CA PRO A 63 8.22 0.61 -4.98
C PRO A 63 8.57 -0.88 -5.04
N ALA A 64 7.95 -1.60 -5.98
CA ALA A 64 8.38 -2.95 -6.30
C ALA A 64 9.86 -2.94 -6.65
N ARG A 65 10.62 -3.93 -6.17
CA ARG A 65 12.06 -4.04 -6.46
C ARG A 65 12.44 -5.46 -6.84
N CYS A 66 13.43 -5.60 -7.72
CA CYS A 66 14.02 -6.91 -7.97
C CYS A 66 14.96 -7.29 -6.83
N LEU A 67 14.73 -8.43 -6.18
CA LEU A 67 15.56 -8.92 -5.07
C LEU A 67 16.97 -9.36 -5.49
N GLN A 68 17.23 -9.45 -6.80
CA GLN A 68 18.53 -9.87 -7.34
C GLN A 68 19.45 -8.71 -7.70
N CYS A 69 18.89 -7.56 -8.11
CA CYS A 69 19.69 -6.43 -8.60
C CYS A 69 19.21 -5.06 -8.10
N ASP A 70 18.31 -5.05 -7.12
CA ASP A 70 17.71 -3.88 -6.49
C ASP A 70 17.05 -2.89 -7.48
N PHE A 71 16.67 -3.39 -8.65
CA PHE A 71 15.99 -2.56 -9.64
C PHE A 71 14.58 -2.19 -9.17
N ALA A 72 14.37 -0.91 -8.84
CA ALA A 72 13.06 -0.37 -8.49
C ALA A 72 12.19 -0.16 -9.75
N PHE A 73 10.98 -0.69 -9.73
CA PHE A 73 9.98 -0.55 -10.79
C PHE A 73 9.14 0.71 -10.59
N GLU A 74 9.79 1.86 -10.67
CA GLU A 74 9.14 3.17 -10.57
C GLU A 74 8.43 3.51 -11.91
N GLY A 75 7.14 3.88 -11.86
CA GLY A 75 6.46 4.51 -13.00
C GLY A 75 5.74 3.61 -14.02
N ARG A 76 5.56 2.30 -13.80
CA ARG A 76 4.73 1.48 -14.71
C ARG A 76 3.24 1.64 -14.43
N ARG A 77 2.55 2.38 -15.31
CA ARG A 77 1.07 2.48 -15.38
C ARG A 77 0.36 1.23 -15.92
N ARG A 78 1.10 0.25 -16.46
CA ARG A 78 0.52 -1.01 -16.97
C ARG A 78 0.54 -2.07 -15.87
N ALA A 79 -0.63 -2.62 -15.57
CA ALA A 79 -0.86 -3.70 -14.60
C ALA A 79 -0.19 -5.03 -14.99
N THR A 80 0.34 -5.16 -16.21
CA THR A 80 1.13 -6.32 -16.62
C THR A 80 2.58 -6.13 -16.20
N ALA A 81 2.95 -6.73 -15.07
CA ALA A 81 4.36 -6.90 -14.72
C ALA A 81 5.05 -7.72 -15.83
N PRO A 82 6.22 -7.30 -16.33
CA PRO A 82 7.04 -8.20 -17.11
C PRO A 82 7.37 -9.40 -16.21
N SER A 83 7.25 -10.61 -16.75
CA SER A 83 7.56 -11.85 -16.00
C SER A 83 9.01 -11.88 -15.49
N ARG A 84 9.89 -11.00 -15.99
CA ARG A 84 11.30 -10.92 -15.66
C ARG A 84 11.78 -9.49 -15.46
N CYS A 85 12.75 -9.31 -14.57
CA CYS A 85 13.47 -8.04 -14.41
C CYS A 85 14.21 -7.67 -15.71
N PRO A 86 14.08 -6.44 -16.23
CA PRO A 86 14.78 -6.03 -17.45
C PRO A 86 16.30 -5.93 -17.29
N ARG A 87 16.82 -5.77 -16.06
CA ARG A 87 18.27 -5.69 -15.80
C ARG A 87 18.94 -7.06 -15.64
N CYS A 88 18.37 -7.93 -14.80
CA CYS A 88 19.00 -9.20 -14.44
C CYS A 88 18.24 -10.44 -14.92
N LYS A 89 17.07 -10.26 -15.55
CA LYS A 89 16.16 -11.33 -16.02
C LYS A 89 15.59 -12.22 -14.91
N SER A 90 15.80 -11.89 -13.63
CA SER A 90 15.25 -12.62 -12.49
C SER A 90 13.73 -12.44 -12.38
N GLU A 91 13.05 -13.49 -11.96
CA GLU A 91 11.61 -13.52 -11.68
C GLU A 91 11.30 -13.18 -10.20
N ARG A 92 12.35 -12.99 -9.38
CA ARG A 92 12.26 -12.63 -7.96
C ARG A 92 12.05 -11.13 -7.82
N ILE A 93 10.80 -10.70 -7.96
CA ILE A 93 10.37 -9.31 -7.81
C ILE A 93 9.52 -9.19 -6.56
N GLU A 94 9.94 -8.33 -5.64
CA GLU A 94 9.17 -7.99 -4.46
C GLU A 94 8.06 -6.98 -4.84
N PRO A 95 6.81 -7.20 -4.41
CA PRO A 95 5.73 -6.26 -4.67
C PRO A 95 5.95 -4.92 -3.95
N PRO A 96 5.30 -3.83 -4.40
CA PRO A 96 5.37 -2.57 -3.67
C PRO A 96 4.69 -2.72 -2.31
N SER A 97 5.25 -2.12 -1.27
CA SER A 97 4.71 -2.12 0.10
C SER A 97 4.39 -0.72 0.57
N PHE A 98 3.39 -0.60 1.43
CA PHE A 98 2.85 0.65 1.94
C PHE A 98 2.67 0.52 3.45
N TRP A 99 2.98 1.58 4.19
CA TRP A 99 2.76 1.67 5.63
C TRP A 99 2.53 3.11 6.05
N VAL A 100 1.86 3.30 7.18
CA VAL A 100 1.78 4.59 7.84
C VAL A 100 2.93 4.69 8.84
N ALA A 101 3.66 5.80 8.78
CA ALA A 101 4.63 6.17 9.78
C ALA A 101 4.16 7.47 10.46
N ASP A 102 4.03 7.44 11.78
CA ASP A 102 3.85 8.64 12.57
C ASP A 102 5.12 9.51 12.45
N THR A 103 4.95 10.81 12.25
CA THR A 103 6.06 11.78 12.07
C THR A 103 6.34 12.53 13.35
#